data_AF-A0A2I0QK76-F1
#
_entry.id   AF-A0A2I0QK76-F1
#
_cell.length_a   1.000
_cell.length_b   1.000
_cell.length_c   1.000
_cell.angle_alpha   90.00
_cell.angle_beta   90.00
_cell.angle_gamma   90.00
#
_symmetry.space_group_name_H-M   'P 1'
#
loop_
_entity.id
_entity.type
_entity.pdbx_description
1 polymer ?
#
loop_
_entity_poly.entity_id
_entity_poly.type
_entity_poly.pdbx_seq_one_letter_code
_entity_poly.pdbx_strand_id
1 'polypeptide(L)'
;MKRIIICEGKHDSIFLRALFPKIGIPDKDIEIFDQGERDKKEDLRNIETKIVGKFLSPYGLYSSCKILVKSEEGKGNAIHLFAEYLTTWIQNFETFLMLDLDTSLYKQNKLGKSREKKTRIERMLNKLKEMIKNKHGNFEIECEDIKDSELILVRKCYLKDKNGNQRVGSPFYLILFVHSLEDEANRTVPSDNVNIEDKISELVELPEIQDTFSSLF
;
A
#
# COMPACT_ATOMS: atom_id res chain seq x y z
N MET A 1 6.01 -13.23 10.73
CA MET A 1 6.48 -13.02 9.33
C MET A 1 6.79 -11.54 9.17
N LYS A 2 7.83 -11.17 8.40
CA LYS A 2 8.12 -9.76 8.10
C LYS A 2 7.14 -9.24 7.03
N ARG A 3 6.81 -7.96 7.07
CA ARG A 3 5.85 -7.31 6.17
C ARG A 3 6.48 -6.18 5.38
N ILE A 4 6.10 -6.03 4.11
CA ILE A 4 6.50 -4.91 3.25
C ILE A 4 5.25 -4.20 2.75
N ILE A 5 5.19 -2.89 2.91
CA ILE A 5 4.14 -2.03 2.40
C ILE A 5 4.77 -1.07 1.40
N ILE A 6 4.25 -1.06 0.16
CA ILE A 6 4.61 -0.06 -0.86
C ILE A 6 3.44 0.92 -0.99
N CYS A 7 3.72 2.21 -0.93
CA CYS A 7 2.71 3.28 -1.04
C CYS A 7 3.18 4.43 -1.97
N GLU A 8 2.29 5.38 -2.25
CA GLU A 8 2.46 6.40 -3.31
C GLU A 8 3.19 7.66 -2.88
N GLY A 9 3.16 8.01 -1.60
CA GLY A 9 3.75 9.29 -1.23
C GLY A 9 3.72 9.61 0.24
N LYS A 10 4.14 10.84 0.53
CA LYS A 10 4.32 11.33 1.90
C LYS A 10 3.08 11.22 2.76
N HIS A 11 1.89 11.42 2.20
CA HIS A 11 0.63 11.37 2.95
C HIS A 11 0.31 9.95 3.42
N ASP A 12 0.65 8.93 2.62
CA ASP A 12 0.58 7.52 3.03
C ASP A 12 1.54 7.23 4.19
N SER A 13 2.77 7.73 4.09
CA SER A 13 3.78 7.57 5.15
C SER A 13 3.32 8.20 6.45
N ILE A 14 2.76 9.42 6.40
CA ILE A 14 2.19 10.14 7.56
C ILE A 14 1.04 9.34 8.16
N PHE A 15 0.10 8.90 7.32
CA PHE A 15 -1.03 8.08 7.73
C PHE A 15 -0.59 6.80 8.45
N LEU A 16 0.35 6.04 7.87
CA LEU A 16 0.85 4.80 8.48
C LEU A 16 1.62 5.06 9.78
N ARG A 17 2.41 6.15 9.85
CA ARG A 17 3.09 6.59 11.08
C ARG A 17 2.10 6.85 12.22
N ALA A 18 0.98 7.54 11.92
CA ALA A 18 -0.06 7.84 12.90
C ALA A 18 -0.89 6.59 13.27
N LEU A 19 -1.15 5.70 12.30
CA LEU A 19 -2.00 4.54 12.47
C LEU A 19 -1.37 3.44 13.33
N PHE A 20 -0.10 3.12 13.11
CA PHE A 20 0.52 1.95 13.72
C PHE A 20 0.47 1.93 15.26
N PRO A 21 0.75 3.03 15.98
CA PRO A 21 0.59 3.08 17.43
C PRO A 21 -0.85 2.82 17.88
N LYS A 22 -1.85 3.24 17.08
CA LYS A 22 -3.28 3.11 17.40
C LYS A 22 -3.75 1.65 17.34
N ILE A 23 -3.17 0.88 16.42
CA ILE A 23 -3.45 -0.55 16.29
C ILE A 23 -2.46 -1.43 17.08
N GLY A 24 -1.67 -0.84 17.99
CA GLY A 24 -0.80 -1.56 18.92
C GLY A 24 0.51 -2.06 18.34
N ILE A 25 0.95 -1.53 17.19
CA ILE A 25 2.27 -1.85 16.61
C ILE A 25 3.30 -0.84 17.14
N PRO A 26 4.35 -1.30 17.83
CA PRO A 26 5.33 -0.40 18.41
C PRO A 26 6.30 0.15 17.35
N ASP A 27 6.68 1.42 17.46
CA ASP A 27 7.58 2.12 16.51
C ASP A 27 8.87 1.35 16.20
N LYS A 28 9.45 0.64 17.18
CA LYS A 28 10.67 -0.17 16.99
C LYS A 28 10.51 -1.32 15.98
N ASP A 29 9.28 -1.72 15.70
CA ASP A 29 8.94 -2.78 14.76
C ASP A 29 8.71 -2.23 13.35
N ILE A 30 8.78 -0.91 13.15
CA ILE A 30 8.46 -0.22 11.88
C ILE A 30 9.69 0.55 11.38
N GLU A 31 9.92 0.47 10.08
CA GLU A 31 10.87 1.31 9.38
C GLU A 31 10.16 1.93 8.18
N ILE A 32 10.14 3.26 8.08
CA ILE A 32 9.52 3.98 6.94
C ILE A 32 10.61 4.67 6.14
N PHE A 33 10.69 4.33 4.86
CA PHE A 33 11.52 5.00 3.88
C PHE A 33 10.63 5.81 2.94
N ASP A 34 10.72 7.14 3.04
CA ASP A 34 10.04 8.07 2.14
C ASP A 34 11.05 8.72 1.20
N GLN A 35 10.85 8.57 -0.11
CA GLN A 35 11.70 9.20 -1.12
C GLN A 35 11.56 10.73 -1.14
N GLY A 36 10.36 11.25 -0.84
CA GLY A 36 10.03 12.67 -0.93
C GLY A 36 10.51 13.52 0.26
N GLU A 37 10.93 12.91 1.36
CA GLU A 37 11.41 13.62 2.56
C GLU A 37 12.90 14.04 2.48
N ARG A 38 13.65 13.76 1.39
CA ARG A 38 15.12 13.97 1.37
C ARG A 38 15.66 14.74 0.17
N ASP A 39 16.39 15.82 0.46
CA ASP A 39 16.86 16.83 -0.51
C ASP A 39 17.97 16.38 -1.50
N LYS A 40 18.59 15.21 -1.34
CA LYS A 40 19.73 14.77 -2.18
C LYS A 40 19.59 13.34 -2.72
N LYS A 41 19.51 13.23 -4.06
CA LYS A 41 19.31 11.97 -4.80
C LYS A 41 20.42 10.91 -4.64
N GLU A 42 21.69 11.31 -4.54
CA GLU A 42 22.80 10.35 -4.39
C GLU A 42 22.84 9.71 -2.98
N ASP A 43 22.49 10.46 -1.95
CA ASP A 43 22.34 9.94 -0.59
C ASP A 43 21.13 9.00 -0.50
N LEU A 44 20.04 9.33 -1.20
CA LEU A 44 18.81 8.54 -1.23
C LEU A 44 19.02 7.09 -1.67
N ARG A 45 19.73 6.85 -2.78
CA ARG A 45 19.96 5.47 -3.28
C ARG A 45 20.79 4.62 -2.31
N ASN A 46 21.81 5.22 -1.71
CA ASN A 46 22.67 4.53 -0.74
C ASN A 46 21.92 4.23 0.55
N ILE A 47 21.10 5.17 1.01
CA ILE A 47 20.25 5.02 2.20
C ILE A 47 19.17 3.97 1.96
N GLU A 48 18.50 4.01 0.81
CA GLU A 48 17.51 3.02 0.39
C GLU A 48 18.13 1.62 0.38
N THR A 49 19.26 1.46 -0.33
CA THR A 49 19.98 0.19 -0.41
C THR A 49 20.34 -0.33 0.99
N LYS A 50 20.77 0.56 1.88
CA LYS A 50 21.11 0.22 3.27
C LYS A 50 19.88 -0.20 4.07
N ILE A 51 18.79 0.56 4.02
CA ILE A 51 17.57 0.30 4.80
C ILE A 51 16.87 -0.96 4.29
N VAL A 52 16.57 -1.00 2.99
CA VAL A 52 15.91 -2.13 2.32
C VAL A 52 16.78 -3.37 2.41
N GLY A 53 18.08 -3.26 2.10
CA GLY A 53 19.02 -4.38 2.19
C GLY A 53 19.15 -4.95 3.61
N LYS A 54 19.16 -4.09 4.63
CA LYS A 54 19.16 -4.51 6.04
C LYS A 54 17.86 -5.22 6.43
N PHE A 55 16.72 -4.76 5.92
CA PHE A 55 15.43 -5.40 6.16
C PHE A 55 15.33 -6.78 5.49
N LEU A 56 15.75 -6.86 4.22
CA LEU A 56 15.72 -8.07 3.39
C LEU A 56 16.79 -9.11 3.76
N SER A 57 17.79 -8.74 4.58
CA SER A 57 18.88 -9.63 4.94
C SER A 57 18.35 -10.92 5.62
N PRO A 58 18.64 -12.11 5.03
CA PRO A 58 18.15 -13.39 5.54
C PRO A 58 18.78 -13.76 6.88
N TYR A 59 19.91 -13.14 7.23
CA TYR A 59 20.63 -13.44 8.46
C TYR A 59 19.98 -12.84 9.72
N GLY A 60 18.93 -12.03 9.59
CA GLY A 60 18.08 -11.55 10.70
C GLY A 60 18.80 -10.74 11.80
N LEU A 61 20.13 -10.68 11.78
CA LEU A 61 20.99 -10.23 12.86
C LEU A 61 20.99 -8.72 13.04
N TYR A 62 20.49 -7.96 12.06
CA TYR A 62 20.67 -6.51 12.04
C TYR A 62 19.38 -5.70 12.12
N SER A 63 18.21 -6.27 11.76
CA SER A 63 16.95 -5.52 11.80
C SER A 63 15.94 -6.20 12.73
N SER A 64 15.68 -5.57 13.87
CA SER A 64 14.55 -5.90 14.75
C SER A 64 13.21 -5.50 14.15
N CYS A 65 13.22 -4.65 13.12
CA CYS A 65 12.02 -4.18 12.45
C CYS A 65 11.29 -5.34 11.74
N LYS A 66 9.97 -5.35 11.89
CA LYS A 66 9.04 -6.33 11.32
C LYS A 66 8.29 -5.80 10.12
N ILE A 67 8.12 -4.48 9.99
CA ILE A 67 7.34 -3.83 8.93
C ILE A 67 8.20 -2.77 8.24
N LEU A 68 8.46 -2.96 6.95
CA LEU A 68 9.06 -1.94 6.10
C LEU A 68 7.95 -1.24 5.32
N VAL A 69 7.85 0.09 5.45
CA VAL A 69 7.05 0.94 4.58
C VAL A 69 7.98 1.64 3.60
N LYS A 70 7.64 1.61 2.32
CA LYS A 70 8.38 2.29 1.27
C LYS A 70 7.43 3.15 0.44
N SER A 71 7.57 4.46 0.59
CA SER A 71 6.81 5.47 -0.14
C SER A 71 7.57 5.85 -1.40
N GLU A 72 6.93 5.60 -2.55
CA GLU A 72 7.46 5.85 -3.89
C GLU A 72 6.75 7.05 -4.48
N GLU A 73 7.43 8.15 -4.75
CA GLU A 73 6.88 9.43 -5.27
C GLU A 73 5.95 9.27 -6.50
N GLY A 74 4.69 8.88 -6.26
CA GLY A 74 3.64 8.62 -7.22
C GLY A 74 3.26 7.13 -7.41
N LYS A 75 1.94 6.90 -7.53
CA LYS A 75 1.26 5.64 -7.95
C LYS A 75 1.99 4.82 -9.00
N GLY A 76 2.51 5.47 -10.04
CA GLY A 76 3.20 4.81 -11.13
C GLY A 76 4.48 4.10 -10.69
N ASN A 77 5.27 4.76 -9.84
CA ASN A 77 6.51 4.24 -9.29
C ASN A 77 6.23 3.13 -8.29
N ALA A 78 5.25 3.32 -7.40
CA ALA A 78 4.78 2.30 -6.46
C ALA A 78 4.39 0.99 -7.16
N ILE A 79 3.53 1.05 -8.18
CA ILE A 79 3.11 -0.14 -8.95
C ILE A 79 4.30 -0.78 -9.66
N HIS A 80 5.19 0.03 -10.26
CA HIS A 80 6.36 -0.49 -10.98
C HIS A 80 7.30 -1.25 -10.04
N LEU A 81 7.68 -0.63 -8.92
CA LEU A 81 8.54 -1.25 -7.93
C LEU A 81 7.90 -2.52 -7.35
N PHE A 82 6.61 -2.44 -7.00
CA PHE A 82 5.88 -3.58 -6.49
C PHE A 82 5.91 -4.75 -7.46
N ALA A 83 5.59 -4.51 -8.74
CA ALA A 83 5.64 -5.53 -9.79
C ALA A 83 7.06 -6.09 -10.00
N GLU A 84 8.09 -5.25 -9.91
CA GLU A 84 9.49 -5.66 -10.09
C GLU A 84 9.93 -6.68 -9.05
N TYR A 85 9.53 -6.53 -7.77
CA TYR A 85 9.99 -7.39 -6.70
C TYR A 85 8.96 -8.40 -6.19
N LEU A 86 7.71 -8.34 -6.67
CA LEU A 86 6.59 -9.12 -6.14
C LEU A 86 6.89 -10.61 -5.98
N THR A 87 7.42 -11.25 -7.03
CA THR A 87 7.67 -12.71 -7.04
C THR A 87 8.68 -13.14 -5.98
N THR A 88 9.68 -12.30 -5.70
CA THR A 88 10.67 -12.55 -4.64
C THR A 88 10.07 -12.24 -3.27
N TRP A 89 9.28 -11.16 -3.15
CA TRP A 89 8.73 -10.76 -1.87
C TRP A 89 7.69 -11.73 -1.35
N ILE A 90 6.75 -12.21 -2.16
CA ILE A 90 5.70 -13.14 -1.71
C ILE A 90 6.23 -14.49 -1.23
N GLN A 91 7.47 -14.85 -1.58
CA GLN A 91 8.12 -16.06 -1.07
C GLN A 91 8.64 -15.89 0.36
N ASN A 92 8.88 -14.65 0.81
CA ASN A 92 9.62 -14.36 2.04
C ASN A 92 8.89 -13.41 3.00
N PHE A 93 7.94 -12.62 2.49
CA PHE A 93 7.30 -11.51 3.19
C PHE A 93 5.81 -11.48 2.90
N GLU A 94 5.05 -11.03 3.89
CA GLU A 94 3.67 -10.61 3.66
C GLU A 94 3.70 -9.23 3.00
N THR A 95 3.08 -9.12 1.84
CA THR A 95 3.37 -8.02 0.91
C THR A 95 2.10 -7.23 0.64
N PHE A 96 2.17 -5.90 0.78
CA PHE A 96 1.06 -4.98 0.67
C PHE A 96 1.36 -3.88 -0.34
N LEU A 97 0.41 -3.57 -1.21
CA LEU A 97 0.42 -2.39 -2.06
C LEU A 97 -0.74 -1.49 -1.64
N MET A 98 -0.43 -0.31 -1.11
CA MET A 98 -1.39 0.67 -0.65
C MET A 98 -1.45 1.83 -1.64
N LEU A 99 -2.63 2.10 -2.20
CA LEU A 99 -2.82 3.09 -3.26
C LEU A 99 -4.18 3.79 -3.12
N ASP A 100 -4.31 4.93 -3.79
CA ASP A 100 -5.57 5.62 -3.98
C ASP A 100 -6.23 5.19 -5.30
N LEU A 101 -7.57 5.16 -5.35
CA LEU A 101 -8.30 4.93 -6.61
C LEU A 101 -8.60 6.22 -7.38
N ASP A 102 -8.44 7.37 -6.74
CA ASP A 102 -8.79 8.72 -7.24
C ASP A 102 -10.20 8.74 -7.86
N THR A 103 -11.17 8.11 -7.19
CA THR A 103 -12.55 8.17 -7.70
C THR A 103 -13.07 9.60 -7.54
N SER A 104 -13.56 10.16 -8.65
CA SER A 104 -14.00 11.55 -8.66
C SER A 104 -15.25 11.74 -7.80
N LEU A 105 -15.25 12.77 -6.96
CA LEU A 105 -16.37 13.10 -6.06
C LEU A 105 -17.61 13.68 -6.80
N TYR A 106 -17.55 13.83 -8.12
CA TYR A 106 -18.66 14.42 -8.89
C TYR A 106 -19.94 13.62 -8.67
N LYS A 107 -21.06 14.35 -8.47
CA LYS A 107 -22.42 13.88 -8.08
C LYS A 107 -22.97 12.76 -8.99
N GLN A 108 -22.38 11.58 -8.91
CA GLN A 108 -22.91 10.38 -9.52
C GLN A 108 -23.80 9.68 -8.50
N ASN A 109 -24.93 9.17 -8.97
CA ASN A 109 -25.76 8.27 -8.18
C ASN A 109 -24.94 7.03 -7.75
N LYS A 110 -25.43 6.29 -6.75
CA LYS A 110 -24.73 5.12 -6.17
C LYS A 110 -24.25 4.12 -7.25
N LEU A 111 -25.02 3.95 -8.32
CA LEU A 111 -24.69 3.07 -9.44
C LEU A 111 -23.48 3.56 -10.25
N GLY A 112 -23.37 4.87 -10.51
CA GLY A 112 -22.23 5.47 -11.19
C GLY A 112 -20.93 5.33 -10.41
N LYS A 113 -20.98 5.60 -9.09
CA LYS A 113 -19.82 5.44 -8.19
C LYS A 113 -19.28 4.01 -8.18
N SER A 114 -20.16 3.02 -8.08
CA SER A 114 -19.77 1.60 -8.11
C SER A 114 -19.09 1.21 -9.43
N ARG A 115 -19.61 1.71 -10.57
CA ARG A 115 -19.03 1.45 -11.89
C ARG A 115 -17.66 2.12 -12.07
N GLU A 116 -17.50 3.36 -11.62
CA GLU A 116 -16.22 4.07 -11.67
C GLU A 116 -15.17 3.36 -10.81
N LYS A 117 -15.53 3.03 -9.55
CA LYS A 117 -14.67 2.26 -8.63
C LYS A 117 -14.19 0.97 -9.27
N LYS A 118 -15.10 0.14 -9.81
CA LYS A 118 -14.75 -1.11 -10.52
C LYS A 118 -13.81 -0.87 -11.70
N THR A 119 -14.08 0.15 -12.50
CA THR A 119 -13.25 0.50 -13.66
C THR A 119 -11.82 0.91 -13.25
N ARG A 120 -11.68 1.69 -12.17
CA ARG A 120 -10.37 2.12 -11.64
C ARG A 120 -9.56 0.92 -11.14
N ILE A 121 -10.20 0.03 -10.38
CA ILE A 121 -9.57 -1.21 -9.89
C ILE A 121 -9.10 -2.09 -11.05
N GLU A 122 -9.95 -2.29 -12.07
CA GLU A 122 -9.59 -3.09 -13.25
C GLU A 122 -8.41 -2.49 -14.01
N ARG A 123 -8.37 -1.16 -14.19
CA ARG A 123 -7.22 -0.47 -14.83
C ARG A 123 -5.93 -0.68 -14.05
N MET A 124 -5.97 -0.52 -12.73
CA MET A 124 -4.80 -0.72 -11.87
C MET A 124 -4.31 -2.17 -11.91
N LEU A 125 -5.23 -3.14 -11.78
CA LEU A 125 -4.90 -4.56 -11.86
C LEU A 125 -4.33 -4.94 -13.22
N ASN A 126 -4.87 -4.40 -14.32
CA ASN A 126 -4.34 -4.63 -15.66
C ASN A 126 -2.91 -4.09 -15.80
N LYS A 127 -2.64 -2.88 -15.30
CA LYS A 127 -1.29 -2.31 -15.29
C LYS A 127 -0.32 -3.18 -14.49
N LEU A 128 -0.72 -3.63 -13.30
CA LEU A 128 0.08 -4.53 -12.48
C LEU A 128 0.35 -5.86 -13.19
N LYS A 129 -0.68 -6.47 -13.79
CA LYS A 129 -0.56 -7.70 -14.60
C LYS A 129 0.41 -7.54 -15.76
N GLU A 130 0.30 -6.46 -16.52
CA GLU A 130 1.21 -6.16 -17.64
C GLU A 130 2.66 -6.03 -17.17
N MET A 131 2.90 -5.32 -16.07
CA MET A 131 4.24 -5.15 -15.52
C MET A 131 4.84 -6.47 -15.03
N ILE A 132 4.06 -7.28 -14.31
CA ILE A 132 4.49 -8.61 -13.87
C ILE A 132 4.78 -9.49 -15.08
N LYS A 133 3.91 -9.47 -16.09
CA LYS A 133 4.08 -10.24 -17.33
C LYS A 133 5.40 -9.90 -18.02
N ASN A 134 5.71 -8.61 -18.11
CA ASN A 134 6.93 -8.13 -18.77
C ASN A 134 8.21 -8.46 -17.99
N LYS A 135 8.15 -8.50 -16.65
CA LYS A 135 9.32 -8.71 -15.78
C LYS A 135 9.58 -10.17 -15.44
N HIS A 136 8.53 -10.95 -15.20
CA HIS A 136 8.61 -12.30 -14.62
C HIS A 136 8.00 -13.37 -15.52
N GLY A 137 7.39 -12.99 -16.65
CA GLY A 137 6.67 -13.89 -17.56
C GLY A 137 5.19 -14.01 -17.23
N ASN A 138 4.47 -14.86 -17.97
CA ASN A 138 3.02 -14.97 -17.84
C ASN A 138 2.60 -15.45 -16.44
N PHE A 139 2.02 -14.56 -15.65
CA PHE A 139 1.31 -14.88 -14.41
C PHE A 139 -0.11 -14.37 -14.50
N GLU A 140 -1.02 -15.06 -13.85
CA GLU A 140 -2.36 -14.55 -13.59
C GLU A 140 -2.44 -14.02 -12.16
N ILE A 141 -3.31 -13.02 -11.97
CA ILE A 141 -3.66 -12.51 -10.64
C ILE A 141 -5.12 -12.86 -10.38
N GLU A 142 -5.32 -13.70 -9.37
CA GLU A 142 -6.62 -13.97 -8.75
C GLU A 142 -6.74 -13.08 -7.51
N CYS A 143 -7.87 -12.39 -7.34
CA CYS A 143 -8.13 -11.58 -6.15
C CYS A 143 -9.49 -11.93 -5.53
N GLU A 144 -9.53 -11.84 -4.21
CA GLU A 144 -10.70 -12.00 -3.36
C GLU A 144 -10.91 -10.70 -2.58
N ASP A 145 -12.14 -10.18 -2.56
CA ASP A 145 -12.49 -9.00 -1.77
C ASP A 145 -12.57 -9.40 -0.28
N ILE A 146 -11.72 -8.79 0.56
CA ILE A 146 -11.78 -8.94 2.03
C ILE A 146 -12.72 -7.88 2.62
N LYS A 147 -12.63 -6.65 2.10
CA LYS A 147 -13.42 -5.52 2.55
C LYS A 147 -13.75 -4.63 1.37
N ASP A 148 -15.01 -4.23 1.25
CA ASP A 148 -15.49 -3.28 0.25
C ASP A 148 -16.39 -2.25 0.93
N SER A 149 -15.84 -1.06 1.20
CA SER A 149 -16.55 0.05 1.83
C SER A 149 -16.49 1.31 0.96
N GLU A 150 -17.17 2.38 1.40
CA GLU A 150 -17.09 3.70 0.76
C GLU A 150 -15.73 4.37 0.98
N LEU A 151 -14.95 3.94 1.97
CA LEU A 151 -13.64 4.52 2.31
C LEU A 151 -12.48 3.70 1.75
N ILE A 152 -12.47 2.41 2.06
CA ILE A 152 -11.36 1.49 1.79
C ILE A 152 -11.84 0.19 1.16
N LEU A 153 -11.08 -0.29 0.19
CA LEU A 153 -11.20 -1.61 -0.41
C LEU A 153 -9.94 -2.41 -0.09
N VAL A 154 -10.10 -3.61 0.42
CA VAL A 154 -9.00 -4.55 0.67
C VAL A 154 -9.20 -5.80 -0.15
N ARG A 155 -8.20 -6.16 -0.95
CA ARG A 155 -8.19 -7.41 -1.73
C ARG A 155 -7.03 -8.28 -1.34
N LYS A 156 -7.31 -9.57 -1.12
CA LYS A 156 -6.30 -10.62 -1.04
C LYS A 156 -6.05 -11.16 -2.42
N CYS A 157 -4.83 -11.12 -2.90
CA CYS A 157 -4.48 -11.54 -4.24
C CYS A 157 -3.42 -12.64 -4.22
N TYR A 158 -3.49 -13.50 -5.24
CA TYR A 158 -2.59 -14.62 -5.45
C TYR A 158 -2.00 -14.54 -6.85
N LEU A 159 -0.70 -14.79 -6.98
CA LEU A 159 -0.09 -15.08 -8.28
C LEU A 159 -0.32 -16.54 -8.63
N LYS A 160 -0.81 -16.79 -9.84
CA LYS A 160 -0.93 -18.12 -10.44
C LYS A 160 0.01 -18.24 -11.61
N ASP A 161 0.64 -19.41 -11.73
CA ASP A 161 1.50 -19.72 -12.86
C ASP A 161 0.74 -19.78 -14.21
N LYS A 162 1.48 -20.01 -15.29
CA LYS A 162 1.00 -20.00 -16.68
C LYS A 162 -0.14 -20.97 -16.97
N ASN A 163 -0.32 -21.98 -16.11
CA ASN A 163 -1.37 -22.98 -16.26
C ASN A 163 -2.59 -22.66 -15.39
N GLY A 164 -2.56 -21.56 -14.61
CA GLY A 164 -3.65 -21.16 -13.72
C GLY A 164 -3.86 -22.10 -12.52
N ASN A 165 -3.00 -23.10 -12.35
CA ASN A 165 -3.28 -24.26 -11.49
C ASN A 165 -2.52 -24.22 -10.17
N GLN A 166 -1.39 -23.49 -10.09
CA GLN A 166 -0.59 -23.42 -8.86
C GLN A 166 -0.39 -21.97 -8.40
N ARG A 167 -0.67 -21.73 -7.11
CA ARG A 167 -0.34 -20.48 -6.42
C ARG A 167 1.16 -20.39 -6.18
N VAL A 168 1.74 -19.25 -6.52
CA VAL A 168 3.16 -18.97 -6.33
C VAL A 168 3.34 -18.12 -5.09
N GLY A 169 4.02 -18.68 -4.09
CA GLY A 169 4.30 -17.99 -2.82
C GLY A 169 3.05 -17.70 -2.00
N SER A 170 3.20 -16.76 -1.06
CA SER A 170 2.15 -16.25 -0.18
C SER A 170 1.21 -15.30 -0.93
N PRO A 171 -0.02 -15.07 -0.43
CA PRO A 171 -0.83 -13.97 -0.94
C PRO A 171 -0.13 -12.62 -0.75
N PHE A 172 -0.48 -11.67 -1.60
CA PHE A 172 -0.22 -10.25 -1.37
C PHE A 172 -1.56 -9.52 -1.23
N TYR A 173 -1.53 -8.33 -0.65
CA TYR A 173 -2.73 -7.55 -0.37
C TYR A 173 -2.70 -6.22 -1.13
N LEU A 174 -3.85 -5.83 -1.64
CA LEU A 174 -4.10 -4.50 -2.18
C LEU A 174 -4.96 -3.75 -1.17
N ILE A 175 -4.46 -2.62 -0.69
CA ILE A 175 -5.19 -1.69 0.17
C ILE A 175 -5.48 -0.46 -0.67
N LEU A 176 -6.74 -0.21 -0.96
CA LEU A 176 -7.16 0.77 -1.95
C LEU A 176 -8.10 1.78 -1.31
N PHE A 177 -7.65 3.01 -1.09
CA PHE A 177 -8.54 4.08 -0.67
C PHE A 177 -9.39 4.54 -1.85
N VAL A 178 -10.69 4.71 -1.61
CA VAL A 178 -11.65 5.08 -2.67
C VAL A 178 -11.39 6.52 -3.15
N HIS A 179 -11.07 7.40 -2.22
CA HIS A 179 -10.59 8.77 -2.45
C HIS A 179 -9.17 8.88 -1.91
N SER A 180 -8.44 9.93 -2.27
CA SER A 180 -7.13 10.12 -1.65
C SER A 180 -7.26 10.42 -0.16
N LEU A 181 -6.22 10.13 0.62
CA LEU A 181 -6.19 10.41 2.06
C LEU A 181 -6.44 11.89 2.36
N GLU A 182 -5.97 12.80 1.51
CA GLU A 182 -6.19 14.23 1.63
C GLU A 182 -7.66 14.61 1.42
N ASP A 183 -8.28 14.05 0.37
CA ASP A 183 -9.69 14.29 0.07
C ASP A 183 -10.58 13.79 1.20
N GLU A 184 -10.28 12.60 1.74
CA GLU A 184 -11.02 12.03 2.85
C GLU A 184 -10.81 12.80 4.15
N ALA A 185 -9.56 13.15 4.47
CA ALA A 185 -9.22 13.94 5.65
C ALA A 185 -9.94 15.29 5.64
N ASN A 186 -10.00 15.97 4.49
CA ASN A 186 -10.73 17.23 4.35
C ASN A 186 -12.25 17.09 4.51
N ARG A 187 -12.81 15.92 4.19
CA ARG A 187 -14.25 15.65 4.30
C ARG A 187 -14.68 15.32 5.72
N THR A 188 -13.82 14.61 6.45
CA THR A 188 -14.21 13.92 7.67
C THR A 188 -13.69 14.61 8.92
N VAL A 189 -12.57 15.33 8.82
CA VAL A 189 -11.98 16.08 9.93
C VAL A 189 -12.46 17.54 9.92
N PRO A 190 -12.98 18.07 11.05
CA PRO A 190 -13.45 19.46 11.16
C PRO A 190 -12.43 20.50 10.65
N SER A 191 -12.95 21.62 10.15
CA SER A 191 -12.21 22.71 9.49
C SER A 191 -11.22 23.47 10.39
N ASP A 192 -11.21 23.18 11.69
CA ASP A 192 -10.44 23.94 12.67
C ASP A 192 -8.94 23.62 12.59
N ASN A 193 -8.57 22.47 12.02
CA ASN A 193 -7.20 22.15 11.62
C ASN A 193 -6.91 22.69 10.21
N VAL A 194 -5.91 23.56 10.09
CA VAL A 194 -5.54 24.20 8.81
C VAL A 194 -4.59 23.31 8.00
N ASN A 195 -3.83 22.42 8.63
CA ASN A 195 -2.83 21.57 7.98
C ASN A 195 -3.39 20.20 7.59
N ILE A 196 -3.16 19.79 6.33
CA ILE A 196 -3.62 18.50 5.80
C ILE A 196 -2.97 17.31 6.50
N GLU A 197 -1.71 17.44 6.94
CA GLU A 197 -0.96 16.36 7.58
C GLU A 197 -1.52 16.02 8.97
N ASP A 198 -1.98 17.04 9.70
CA ASP A 198 -2.67 16.88 10.98
C ASP A 198 -4.04 16.21 10.77
N LYS A 199 -4.80 16.64 9.74
CA LYS A 199 -6.07 15.98 9.40
C LYS A 199 -5.90 14.52 9.00
N ILE A 200 -4.85 14.18 8.24
CA ILE A 200 -4.55 12.78 7.90
C ILE A 200 -4.22 11.99 9.18
N SER A 201 -3.50 12.60 10.12
CA SER A 201 -3.18 11.96 11.40
C SER A 201 -4.41 11.74 12.28
N GLU A 202 -5.44 12.58 12.16
CA GLU A 202 -6.74 12.39 12.83
C GLU A 202 -7.64 11.39 12.10
N LEU A 203 -7.48 11.23 10.78
CA LEU A 203 -8.26 10.28 9.99
C LEU A 203 -8.13 8.83 10.52
N VAL A 204 -6.96 8.48 11.08
CA VAL A 204 -6.70 7.14 11.66
C VAL A 204 -7.58 6.80 12.86
N GLU A 205 -8.29 7.78 13.43
CA GLU A 205 -9.23 7.57 14.54
C GLU A 205 -10.58 6.99 14.08
N LEU A 206 -10.82 6.94 12.76
CA LEU A 206 -12.03 6.33 12.23
C LEU A 206 -12.07 4.82 12.58
N PRO A 207 -13.15 4.34 13.23
CA PRO A 207 -13.27 2.92 13.60
C PRO A 207 -13.10 1.99 12.40
N GLU A 208 -13.64 2.36 11.25
CA GLU A 208 -13.48 1.59 10.02
C GLU A 208 -12.00 1.41 9.62
N ILE A 209 -11.16 2.43 9.79
CA ILE A 209 -9.73 2.34 9.49
C ILE A 209 -9.04 1.42 10.50
N GLN A 210 -9.25 1.66 11.80
CA GLN A 210 -8.62 0.86 12.85
C GLN A 210 -8.99 -0.62 12.72
N ASP A 211 -10.29 -0.92 12.58
CA ASP A 211 -10.78 -2.30 12.41
C ASP A 211 -10.16 -2.97 11.18
N THR A 212 -10.06 -2.25 10.06
CA THR A 212 -9.47 -2.78 8.83
C THR A 212 -8.01 -3.13 9.04
N PHE A 213 -7.20 -2.20 9.56
CA PHE A 213 -5.78 -2.42 9.69
C PHE A 213 -5.41 -3.33 10.87
N SER A 214 -6.15 -3.32 11.98
CA SER A 214 -6.01 -4.32 13.05
C SER A 214 -6.30 -5.75 12.58
N SER A 215 -7.18 -5.92 11.59
CA SER A 215 -7.42 -7.25 11.00
C SER A 215 -6.29 -7.72 10.07
N LEU A 216 -5.53 -6.78 9.51
CA LEU A 216 -4.43 -7.05 8.57
C LEU A 216 -3.07 -7.19 9.27
N PHE A 217 -2.86 -6.47 10.38
CA PHE A 217 -1.56 -6.34 11.04
C PHE A 217 -1.55 -6.93 12.44
#